data_AF-A0A645JC91-F1
#
_entry.id   AF-A0A645JC91-F1
#
_cell.length_a   1.000
_cell.length_b   1.000
_cell.length_c   1.000
_cell.angle_alpha   90.00
_cell.angle_beta   90.00
_cell.angle_gamma   90.00
#
_symmetry.space_group_name_H-M   'P 1'
#
loop_
_entity.id
_entity.type
_entity.pdbx_description
1 polymer ?
#
loop_
_entity_poly.entity_id
_entity_poly.type
_entity_poly.pdbx_seq_one_letter_code
_entity_poly.pdbx_strand_id
1 'polypeptide(L)'
;MNNEIETEISDHSIEEYTVEIIHNVITSSNIPADRMTPDEKTEILKKMKDKGVFRIKGAVREIARQLETSEPTIYRYLKTIEQQ
;
A
#
# COMPACT_ATOMS: atom_id res chain seq x y z
N MET A 1 22.87 -29.57 -17.62
CA MET A 1 21.47 -29.41 -18.05
C MET A 1 20.92 -28.31 -17.15
N ASN A 2 21.06 -27.07 -17.60
CA ASN A 2 20.77 -25.89 -16.79
C ASN A 2 19.26 -25.70 -16.80
N ASN A 3 18.61 -25.98 -15.68
CA ASN A 3 17.23 -25.60 -15.47
C ASN A 3 17.24 -24.42 -14.49
N GLU A 4 17.73 -23.28 -14.99
CA GLU A 4 17.51 -21.99 -14.35
C GLU A 4 16.02 -21.69 -14.50
N ILE A 5 15.26 -21.87 -13.43
CA ILE A 5 13.90 -21.37 -13.34
C ILE A 5 14.03 -19.86 -13.18
N GLU A 6 14.20 -19.14 -14.29
CA GLU A 6 13.91 -17.72 -14.33
C GLU A 6 12.42 -17.58 -14.00
N THR A 7 12.16 -17.11 -12.79
CA THR A 7 10.78 -16.91 -12.33
C THR A 7 10.25 -15.72 -13.10
N GLU A 8 9.47 -16.00 -14.15
CA GLU A 8 8.86 -14.97 -15.00
C GLU A 8 7.88 -14.16 -14.13
N ILE A 9 8.29 -12.96 -13.72
CA ILE A 9 7.42 -12.06 -12.95
C ILE A 9 6.39 -11.48 -13.93
N SER A 10 5.16 -11.99 -13.89
CA SER A 10 4.03 -11.44 -14.62
C SER A 10 3.41 -10.27 -13.85
N ASP A 11 2.89 -9.27 -14.56
CA ASP A 11 2.18 -8.11 -13.98
C ASP A 11 1.10 -8.52 -12.97
N HIS A 12 0.41 -9.64 -13.22
CA HIS A 12 -0.62 -10.17 -12.32
C HIS A 12 -0.06 -10.54 -10.94
N SER A 13 1.13 -11.17 -10.91
CA SER A 13 1.79 -11.55 -9.66
C SER A 13 2.27 -10.33 -8.87
N ILE A 14 2.66 -9.25 -9.56
CA ILE A 14 3.06 -7.98 -8.94
C ILE A 14 1.83 -7.32 -8.29
N GLU A 15 0.71 -7.29 -9.00
CA GLU A 15 -0.55 -6.71 -8.48
C GLU A 15 -1.03 -7.48 -7.23
N GLU A 16 -1.09 -8.82 -7.30
CA GLU A 16 -1.49 -9.66 -6.16
C GLU A 16 -0.58 -9.46 -4.95
N TYR A 17 0.74 -9.48 -5.16
CA TYR A 17 1.70 -9.26 -4.08
C TYR A 17 1.58 -7.84 -3.49
N THR A 18 1.26 -6.84 -4.32
CA THR A 18 1.02 -5.47 -3.84
C THR A 18 -0.24 -5.39 -2.97
N VAL A 19 -1.32 -6.06 -3.37
CA VAL A 19 -2.55 -6.16 -2.56
C VAL A 19 -2.26 -6.81 -1.21
N GLU A 20 -1.45 -7.89 -1.20
CA GLU A 20 -1.06 -8.58 0.03
C GLU A 20 -0.23 -7.69 0.96
N ILE A 21 0.75 -6.95 0.42
CA ILE A 21 1.53 -5.99 1.21
C ILE A 21 0.62 -4.93 1.84
N ILE A 22 -0.32 -4.36 1.06
CA ILE A 22 -1.25 -3.34 1.56
C ILE A 22 -2.07 -3.91 2.72
N HIS A 23 -2.66 -5.08 2.53
CA HIS A 23 -3.46 -5.77 3.53
C HIS A 23 -2.66 -6.06 4.81
N ASN A 24 -1.44 -6.57 4.67
CA ASN A 24 -0.60 -6.93 5.81
C ASN A 24 -0.17 -5.70 6.62
N VAL A 25 0.13 -4.57 5.97
CA VAL A 25 0.47 -3.33 6.68
C VAL A 25 -0.74 -2.79 7.44
N ILE A 26 -1.94 -2.83 6.85
CA ILE A 26 -3.19 -2.36 7.48
C ILE A 26 -3.54 -3.22 8.69
N THR A 27 -3.60 -4.53 8.52
CA THR A 27 -3.97 -5.46 9.59
C THR A 27 -2.96 -5.49 10.73
N SER A 28 -1.67 -5.27 10.46
CA SER A 28 -0.62 -5.15 11.49
C SER A 28 -0.82 -3.97 12.45
N SER A 29 -1.70 -3.00 12.13
CA SER A 29 -2.04 -1.91 13.06
C SER A 29 -2.99 -2.34 14.17
N ASN A 30 -3.71 -3.46 14.01
CA ASN A 30 -4.80 -3.91 14.89
C ASN A 30 -5.91 -2.87 15.11
N ILE A 31 -6.06 -1.90 14.21
CA ILE A 31 -7.09 -0.85 14.26
C ILE A 31 -7.96 -0.99 13.01
N PRO A 32 -9.30 -1.10 13.13
CA PRO A 32 -10.20 -1.06 11.99
C PRO A 32 -10.05 0.25 11.18
N ALA A 33 -10.09 0.16 9.85
CA ALA A 33 -9.82 1.29 8.95
C ALA A 33 -10.74 2.51 9.15
N ASP A 34 -12.00 2.26 9.52
CA ASP A 34 -13.03 3.24 9.87
C ASP A 34 -12.77 3.93 11.22
N ARG A 35 -11.98 3.31 12.10
CA ARG A 35 -11.62 3.80 13.43
C ARG A 35 -10.24 4.43 13.51
N MET A 36 -9.42 4.32 12.46
CA MET A 36 -8.09 4.93 12.42
C MET A 36 -8.16 6.46 12.44
N THR A 37 -7.37 7.05 13.33
CA THR A 37 -7.09 8.49 13.37
C THR A 37 -6.26 8.94 12.15
N PRO A 38 -6.22 10.24 11.85
CA PRO A 38 -5.35 10.77 10.79
C PRO A 38 -3.87 10.43 10.97
N ASP A 39 -3.36 10.43 12.21
CA ASP A 39 -1.96 10.12 12.49
C ASP A 39 -1.67 8.63 12.26
N GLU A 40 -2.57 7.74 12.69
CA GLU A 40 -2.44 6.30 12.41
C GLU A 40 -2.48 6.02 10.91
N LYS A 41 -3.40 6.64 10.15
CA LYS A 41 -3.42 6.54 8.67
C LYS A 41 -2.12 7.05 8.07
N THR A 42 -1.57 8.15 8.59
CA THR A 42 -0.28 8.69 8.13
C THR A 42 0.86 7.70 8.34
N GLU A 43 0.94 7.05 9.51
CA GLU A 43 1.96 6.04 9.79
C GLU A 43 1.83 4.78 8.91
N ILE A 44 0.60 4.36 8.59
CA ILE A 44 0.36 3.29 7.61
C ILE A 44 0.90 3.69 6.24
N LEU A 45 0.60 4.90 5.78
CA LEU A 45 1.02 5.37 4.46
C LEU A 45 2.55 5.55 4.37
N LYS A 46 3.21 5.97 5.46
CA LYS A 46 4.68 5.98 5.56
C LYS A 46 5.26 4.57 5.38
N LYS A 47 4.75 3.57 6.12
CA LYS A 47 5.19 2.16 5.99
C LYS A 47 5.00 1.62 4.57
N MET A 48 3.91 1.97 3.90
CA MET A 48 3.65 1.58 2.51
C MET A 48 4.63 2.26 1.54
N LYS A 49 4.96 3.54 1.77
CA LYS A 49 5.96 4.30 0.99
C LYS A 49 7.34 3.66 1.10
N ASP A 50 7.75 3.28 2.30
CA ASP A 50 9.05 2.63 2.54
C ASP A 50 9.14 1.26 1.85
N LYS A 51 8.02 0.53 1.79
CA LYS A 51 7.90 -0.73 1.04
C LYS A 51 7.79 -0.54 -0.48
N GLY A 52 7.71 0.71 -0.96
CA GLY A 52 7.65 1.02 -2.38
C GLY A 52 6.31 0.80 -3.06
N VAL A 53 5.23 0.62 -2.29
CA VAL A 53 3.88 0.30 -2.79
C VAL A 53 3.39 1.36 -3.79
N PHE A 54 3.65 2.64 -3.55
CA PHE A 54 3.20 3.74 -4.42
C PHE A 54 3.87 3.78 -5.80
N ARG A 55 4.89 2.95 -6.05
CA ARG A 55 5.50 2.82 -7.39
C ARG A 55 4.69 1.89 -8.29
N ILE A 56 3.75 1.13 -7.74
CA ILE A 56 2.95 0.15 -8.48
C ILE A 56 1.66 0.80 -8.98
N LYS A 57 1.33 0.56 -10.25
CA LYS A 57 0.11 1.07 -10.87
C LYS A 57 -1.12 0.54 -10.11
N GLY A 58 -2.06 1.43 -9.82
CA GLY A 58 -3.31 1.06 -9.12
C GLY A 58 -3.19 0.94 -7.60
N ALA A 59 -2.00 1.05 -7.02
CA ALA A 59 -1.81 0.93 -5.58
C ALA A 59 -2.60 1.97 -4.77
N VAL A 60 -2.65 3.24 -5.23
CA VAL A 60 -3.39 4.30 -4.54
C VAL A 60 -4.89 3.98 -4.43
N ARG A 61 -5.48 3.46 -5.50
CA ARG A 61 -6.88 3.01 -5.53
C ARG A 61 -7.12 1.88 -4.53
N GLU A 62 -6.21 0.91 -4.48
CA GLU A 62 -6.33 -0.23 -3.57
C GLU A 62 -6.16 0.17 -2.10
N ILE A 63 -5.21 1.06 -1.80
CA ILE A 63 -5.03 1.63 -0.47
C ILE A 63 -6.30 2.39 -0.05
N ALA A 64 -6.85 3.23 -0.92
CA ALA A 64 -8.06 3.98 -0.63
C ALA A 64 -9.24 3.04 -0.30
N ARG A 65 -9.39 1.97 -1.08
CA ARG A 65 -10.41 0.92 -0.85
C ARG A 65 -10.23 0.24 0.51
N GLN A 66 -9.02 -0.21 0.85
CA GLN A 66 -8.77 -0.93 2.11
C GLN A 66 -8.76 -0.02 3.34
N LEU A 67 -8.46 1.27 3.21
CA LEU A 67 -8.52 2.27 4.28
C LEU A 67 -9.88 2.98 4.40
N GLU A 68 -10.88 2.51 3.65
CA GLU A 68 -12.24 3.06 3.59
C GLU A 68 -12.24 4.58 3.37
N THR A 69 -11.46 5.02 2.39
CA THR A 69 -11.30 6.43 2.07
C THR A 69 -11.20 6.65 0.57
N SER A 70 -10.99 7.90 0.15
CA SER A 70 -10.90 8.28 -1.26
C SER A 70 -9.45 8.46 -1.70
N GLU A 71 -9.15 8.21 -2.98
CA GLU A 71 -7.82 8.47 -3.54
C GLU A 71 -7.33 9.91 -3.29
N PRO A 72 -8.17 10.98 -3.44
CA PRO A 72 -7.79 12.34 -3.06
C PRO A 72 -7.37 12.48 -1.59
N THR A 73 -7.97 11.71 -0.69
CA THR A 73 -7.57 11.69 0.72
C THR A 73 -6.19 11.08 0.90
N ILE A 74 -5.88 9.98 0.21
CA ILE A 74 -4.54 9.39 0.20
C ILE A 74 -3.51 10.40 -0.30
N TYR A 75 -3.76 11.07 -1.43
CA TYR A 75 -2.85 12.09 -1.96
C TYR A 75 -2.65 13.27 -0.98
N ARG A 76 -3.69 13.69 -0.25
CA ARG A 76 -3.57 14.72 0.79
C ARG A 76 -2.62 14.29 1.90
N TYR A 77 -2.74 13.05 2.40
CA TYR A 77 -1.83 12.51 3.41
C TYR A 77 -0.39 12.40 2.88
N LEU A 78 -0.20 11.93 1.64
CA LEU A 78 1.13 11.85 1.03
C LEU A 78 1.80 13.22 0.95
N LYS A 79 1.04 14.26 0.57
CA LYS A 79 1.54 15.63 0.57
C LYS A 79 1.95 16.10 1.97
N THR A 80 1.17 15.77 3.00
CA THR A 80 1.53 16.07 4.40
C THR A 80 2.81 15.36 4.82
N ILE A 81 3.03 14.11 4.41
CA ILE A 81 4.24 13.33 4.70
C ILE A 81 5.48 13.94 4.02
N GLU A 82 5.35 14.45 2.80
CA GLU A 82 6.46 15.07 2.06
C GLU A 82 6.86 16.46 2.57
N GLN A 83 6.00 17.09 3.36
CA GLN A 83 6.22 18.41 3.95
C GLN A 83 6.78 18.36 5.38
N GLN A 84 6.99 17.15 5.92
CA GLN A 84 7.66 16.89 7.19
C GLN A 84 9.15 16.63 6.97
#